data_AF-A0A2A2ENP8-F1
#
_entry.id   AF-A0A2A2ENP8-F1
#
_cell.length_a   1.000
_cell.length_b   1.000
_cell.length_c   1.000
_cell.angle_alpha   90.00
_cell.angle_beta   90.00
_cell.angle_gamma   90.00
#
_symmetry.space_group_name_H-M   'P 1'
#
loop_
_entity.id
_entity.type
_entity.pdbx_description
1 polymer ?
#
loop_
_entity_poly.entity_id
_entity_poly.type
_entity_poly.pdbx_seq_one_letter_code
_entity_poly.pdbx_strand_id
1 'polypeptide(L)' 'MADGLIPNDWPELRLICWYRRCDVPIEEWEAWAIYRRNWRYVYQDQLTQEETALIERLKMKYGDW' A
#
# COMPACT_ATOMS: atom_id res chain seq x y z
N MET A 1 -7.73 12.81 12.55
CA MET A 1 -7.05 13.01 11.26
C MET A 1 -6.36 11.70 10.97
N ALA A 2 -6.78 10.98 9.94
CA ALA A 2 -6.12 9.73 9.59
C ALA A 2 -4.76 10.07 8.96
N ASP A 3 -3.70 9.38 9.39
CA ASP A 3 -2.37 9.56 8.83
C ASP A 3 -2.38 9.03 7.38
N GLY A 4 -2.24 9.92 6.41
CA GLY A 4 -2.20 9.57 4.99
C GLY A 4 -0.87 8.92 4.62
N LEU A 5 -0.89 7.98 3.68
CA LEU A 5 0.28 7.34 3.11
C LEU A 5 0.62 7.99 1.77
N ILE A 6 1.87 8.38 1.56
CA ILE A 6 2.34 8.82 0.24
C ILE A 6 2.77 7.56 -0.53
N PRO A 7 2.12 7.21 -1.66
CA PRO A 7 2.47 5.99 -2.40
C PRO A 7 3.93 5.90 -2.82
N ASN A 8 4.58 7.03 -3.15
CA ASN A 8 5.99 7.07 -3.56
C ASN A 8 6.97 6.57 -2.49
N ASP A 9 6.58 6.56 -1.22
CA ASP A 9 7.43 6.09 -0.12
C ASP A 9 7.53 4.55 -0.08
N TRP A 10 6.67 3.86 -0.82
CA TRP A 10 6.51 2.40 -0.78
C TRP A 10 6.65 1.83 -2.20
N PRO A 11 7.73 1.10 -2.52
CA PRO A 11 8.03 0.68 -3.89
C PRO A 11 6.88 -0.04 -4.59
N GLU A 12 6.23 -0.99 -3.90
CA GLU A 12 5.16 -1.78 -4.49
C GLU A 12 3.83 -1.03 -4.49
N LEU A 13 3.53 -0.22 -3.45
CA LEU A 13 2.37 0.67 -3.49
C LEU A 13 2.44 1.66 -4.66
N ARG A 14 3.62 2.25 -4.90
CA ARG A 14 3.87 3.15 -6.03
C ARG A 14 3.60 2.45 -7.35
N LEU A 15 4.10 1.22 -7.50
CA LEU A 15 3.90 0.41 -8.70
C LEU A 15 2.41 0.18 -8.98
N ILE A 16 1.65 -0.26 -7.98
CA ILE A 16 0.22 -0.54 -8.13
C ILE A 16 -0.66 0.72 -8.15
N CYS A 17 -0.09 1.89 -7.83
CA CYS A 17 -0.71 3.22 -7.94
C CYS A 17 -0.37 3.97 -9.25
N TRP A 18 0.20 3.31 -10.27
CA TRP A 18 0.67 3.98 -11.50
C TRP A 18 -0.36 4.88 -12.23
N TYR A 19 -1.66 4.68 -12.03
CA TYR A 19 -2.75 5.43 -12.66
C TYR A 19 -3.14 6.73 -11.92
N ARG A 20 -2.51 7.03 -10.78
CA ARG A 20 -2.82 8.20 -9.94
C ARG A 20 -1.56 8.97 -9.58
N ARG A 21 -1.73 10.13 -8.97
CA ARG A 21 -0.64 10.89 -8.35
C ARG A 21 -0.11 10.14 -7.12
N CYS A 22 1.13 9.66 -7.20
CA CYS A 22 1.80 8.93 -6.13
C CYS A 22 2.52 9.85 -5.12
N ASP A 23 2.54 11.16 -5.35
CA ASP A 23 3.10 12.20 -4.49
C ASP A 23 2.06 12.82 -3.54
N VAL A 24 0.79 12.39 -3.63
CA VAL A 24 -0.31 12.87 -2.81
C VAL A 24 -0.68 11.81 -1.77
N PRO A 25 -0.86 12.19 -0.49
CA PRO A 25 -1.31 11.27 0.54
C PRO A 25 -2.66 10.63 0.18
N ILE A 26 -2.75 9.32 0.37
CA ILE A 26 -3.99 8.55 0.31
C ILE A 26 -4.32 8.00 1.70
N GLU A 27 -5.59 7.75 1.96
CA GLU A 27 -6.02 7.18 3.23
C GLU A 27 -5.50 5.74 3.38
N GLU A 28 -5.21 5.30 4.61
CA GLU A 28 -4.70 3.94 4.86
C GLU A 28 -5.65 2.84 4.39
N TRP A 29 -6.96 3.04 4.58
CA TRP A 29 -7.98 2.08 4.12
C TRP A 29 -7.99 1.99 2.59
N GLU A 30 -7.69 3.11 1.91
CA GLU A 30 -7.61 3.16 0.47
C GLU A 30 -6.35 2.42 0.00
N ALA A 31 -5.20 2.66 0.63
CA ALA A 31 -3.97 1.91 0.37
C ALA A 31 -4.19 0.40 0.54
N TRP A 32 -4.88 -0.02 1.61
CA TRP A 32 -5.23 -1.42 1.82
C TRP A 32 -6.11 -1.99 0.71
N ALA A 33 -7.14 -1.26 0.28
CA ALA A 33 -7.99 -1.68 -0.83
C ALA A 33 -7.21 -1.82 -2.15
N ILE A 34 -6.21 -0.96 -2.38
CA ILE A 34 -5.33 -1.03 -3.56
C ILE A 34 -4.44 -2.27 -3.49
N TYR A 35 -3.78 -2.54 -2.36
CA TYR A 35 -2.99 -3.76 -2.17
C TYR A 35 -3.81 -5.01 -2.44
N ARG A 36 -4.99 -5.12 -1.82
CA ARG A 36 -5.88 -6.29 -2.00
C ARG A 36 -6.28 -6.50 -3.44
N ARG A 37 -6.78 -5.44 -4.11
CA ARG A 37 -7.25 -5.53 -5.50
C ARG A 37 -6.14 -5.88 -6.48
N ASN A 38 -4.91 -5.43 -6.21
CA ASN A 38 -3.78 -5.52 -7.13
C ASN A 38 -2.68 -6.48 -6.65
N TRP A 39 -2.95 -7.32 -5.65
CA TRP A 39 -1.94 -8.17 -5.01
C TRP A 39 -1.14 -9.04 -6.00
N ARG A 40 -1.81 -9.55 -7.04
CA ARG A 40 -1.16 -10.31 -8.13
C ARG A 40 -0.11 -9.54 -8.95
N TYR A 41 -0.05 -8.22 -8.79
CA TYR A 41 0.92 -7.34 -9.43
C TYR A 41 2.01 -6.84 -8.47
N VAL A 42 1.94 -7.25 -7.20
CA VAL A 42 2.96 -6.93 -6.20
C VAL A 42 4.10 -7.94 -6.34
N TYR A 43 5.30 -7.45 -6.57
CA TYR A 43 6.54 -8.21 -6.54
C TYR A 43 6.97 -8.42 -5.09
N GLN A 44 6.59 -9.58 -4.52
CA GLN A 44 6.83 -9.87 -3.10
C GLN A 44 8.31 -9.91 -2.72
N ASP A 45 9.20 -10.16 -3.68
CA ASP A 45 10.65 -10.11 -3.53
C ASP A 45 11.21 -8.68 -3.46
N GLN A 46 10.41 -7.68 -3.86
CA GLN A 46 10.77 -6.26 -3.83
C GLN A 46 10.17 -5.51 -2.62
N LEU A 47 9.32 -6.17 -1.83
CA LEU A 47 8.77 -5.58 -0.61
C LEU A 47 9.90 -5.31 0.39
N THR A 48 10.04 -4.05 0.81
CA THR A 48 10.98 -3.71 1.88
C THR A 48 10.47 -4.24 3.22
N GLN A 49 11.35 -4.26 4.21
CA GLN A 49 10.96 -4.64 5.57
C GLN A 49 9.87 -3.73 6.12
N GLU A 50 9.98 -2.43 5.86
CA GLU A 50 9.02 -1.41 6.27
C GLU A 50 7.68 -1.57 5.54
N GLU A 51 7.70 -1.84 4.22
CA GLU A 51 6.47 -2.01 3.43
C GLU A 51 5.73 -3.29 3.85
N THR A 52 6.47 -4.36 4.14
CA THR A 52 5.91 -5.60 4.70
C THR A 52 5.24 -5.34 6.05
N ALA A 53 5.91 -4.61 6.95
CA ALA A 53 5.34 -4.24 8.25
C ALA A 53 4.09 -3.35 8.10
N LEU A 54 4.10 -2.43 7.12
CA LEU A 54 2.93 -1.64 6.77
C LEU A 54 1.76 -2.53 6.34
N ILE A 55 1.98 -3.44 5.39
CA ILE A 55 0.94 -4.34 4.86
C ILE A 55 0.35 -5.20 5.98
N GLU A 56 1.18 -5.79 6.84
CA GLU A 56 0.70 -6.57 7.99
C GLU A 56 -0.12 -5.72 8.96
N ARG A 57 0.30 -4.48 9.25
CA ARG A 57 -0.47 -3.54 10.07
C ARG A 57 -1.82 -3.20 9.42
N LEU A 58 -1.85 -2.95 8.12
CA LEU A 58 -3.07 -2.63 7.38
C LEU A 58 -4.04 -3.82 7.37
N LYS A 59 -3.52 -5.03 7.17
CA LYS A 59 -4.28 -6.29 7.26
C LYS A 59 -4.89 -6.49 8.64
N MET A 60 -4.12 -6.29 9.71
CA MET A 60 -4.64 -6.35 11.09
C MET A 60 -5.74 -5.30 11.36
N LYS A 61 -5.62 -4.11 10.75
CA LYS A 61 -6.56 -2.99 10.96
C LYS A 61 -7.86 -3.13 10.15
N TYR A 62 -7.78 -3.62 8.92
CA TYR A 62 -8.89 -3.58 7.95
C TYR A 62 -9.40 -4.96 7.51
N GLY A 63 -8.80 -6.05 7.99
CA GLY A 63 -9.22 -7.43 7.71
C GLY A 63 -8.42 -8.11 6.59
N ASP A 64 -8.65 -9.42 6.43
CA ASP A 64 -7.94 -10.29 5.48
C ASP A 64 -8.30 -10.06 3.98
N TRP A 65 -7.62 -10.82 3.10
CA TRP A 65 -7.63 -10.70 1.63
C TRP A 65 -9.00 -10.90 0.97
#